data_AF-A0A9X3CT39-F1
#
_entry.id   AF-A0A9X3CT39-F1
#
_cell.length_a   1.000
_cell.length_b   1.000
_cell.length_c   1.000
_cell.angle_alpha   90.00
_cell.angle_beta   90.00
_cell.angle_gamma   90.00
#
_symmetry.space_group_name_H-M   'P 1'
#
loop_
_entity.id
_entity.type
_entity.pdbx_description
1 polymer ?
#
loop_
_entity_poly.entity_id
_entity_poly.type
_entity_poly.pdbx_seq_one_letter_code
_entity_poly.pdbx_strand_id
1 'polypeptide(L)'
;MNRGSQGIFTTKAQPFSKWWAQFRAEVIVVPMKDPLEPFMTVNDNLLTLRTGYHTRRNTIVVPWMLMLTILTLYFIYASSYEYDFESHKAQAARMIESYKEDKARYISYLSDAQKEGDKEEEDIFRRGIALADNAIKGYSIYFEQDGDVSLFTHMRALKQLGELDHFLSGIGFFSFMGALSLGMWLLFLLKPQDAEVYFDRNRQIVYSWRH
;
A
#
# COMPACT_ATOMS: atom_id res chain seq x y z
N MET A 1 -1.29 -74.74 -0.59
CA MET A 1 -0.86 -73.61 -1.43
C MET A 1 -0.83 -74.07 -2.88
N ASN A 2 -1.84 -73.73 -3.67
CA ASN A 2 -1.90 -74.02 -5.10
C ASN A 2 -1.89 -72.67 -5.83
N ARG A 3 -0.71 -72.24 -6.30
CA ARG A 3 -0.60 -71.05 -7.15
C ARG A 3 -0.87 -71.49 -8.58
N GLY A 4 -2.12 -71.40 -9.00
CA GLY A 4 -2.49 -71.56 -10.41
C GLY A 4 -1.88 -70.43 -11.22
N SER A 5 -0.86 -70.74 -12.02
CA SER A 5 -0.38 -69.87 -13.07
C SER A 5 -1.41 -69.85 -14.19
N GLN A 6 -2.38 -68.93 -14.13
CA GLN A 6 -3.19 -68.60 -15.30
C GLN A 6 -2.62 -67.35 -15.95
N GLY A 7 -2.30 -67.49 -17.24
CA GLY A 7 -1.45 -66.58 -18.01
C GLY A 7 -2.00 -65.16 -18.09
N ILE A 8 -1.13 -64.20 -17.80
CA ILE A 8 -1.40 -62.76 -17.88
C ILE A 8 -0.92 -62.16 -19.21
N PHE A 9 -0.31 -62.94 -20.10
CA PHE A 9 0.19 -62.43 -21.37
C PHE A 9 -0.66 -62.91 -22.54
N THR A 10 -1.73 -62.16 -22.83
CA THR A 10 -2.40 -62.23 -24.12
C THR A 10 -1.46 -61.66 -25.19
N THR A 11 -1.30 -62.34 -26.32
CA THR A 11 -0.44 -61.94 -27.45
C THR A 11 -0.84 -60.63 -28.14
N LYS A 12 -1.88 -59.94 -27.66
CA LYS A 12 -2.31 -58.61 -28.11
C LYS A 12 -2.43 -57.68 -26.90
N ALA A 13 -1.93 -56.45 -27.03
CA ALA A 13 -2.10 -55.41 -26.02
C ALA A 13 -3.60 -55.15 -25.81
N GLN A 14 -4.08 -55.36 -24.58
CA GLN A 14 -5.44 -55.01 -24.16
C GLN A 14 -5.41 -53.69 -23.38
N PRO A 15 -6.45 -52.85 -23.49
CA PRO A 15 -6.50 -51.60 -22.76
C PRO A 15 -6.52 -51.87 -21.25
N PHE A 16 -5.67 -51.14 -20.52
CA PHE A 16 -5.48 -51.31 -19.08
C PHE A 16 -6.79 -51.19 -18.27
N SER A 17 -7.76 -50.44 -18.79
CA SER A 17 -9.10 -50.27 -18.20
C SER A 17 -9.86 -51.58 -17.98
N LYS A 18 -9.53 -52.67 -18.71
CA LYS A 18 -10.19 -53.96 -18.54
C LYS A 18 -9.97 -54.56 -17.14
N TRP A 19 -8.86 -54.24 -16.49
CA TRP A 19 -8.54 -54.76 -15.16
C TRP A 19 -8.98 -53.84 -14.02
N TRP A 20 -9.62 -52.70 -14.32
CA TRP A 20 -9.95 -51.71 -13.29
C TRP A 20 -10.90 -52.21 -12.21
N ALA A 21 -11.85 -53.08 -12.60
CA ALA A 21 -12.78 -53.68 -11.66
C ALA A 21 -12.07 -54.64 -10.67
N GLN A 22 -11.05 -55.37 -11.13
CA GLN A 22 -10.26 -56.26 -10.28
C GLN A 22 -9.41 -55.47 -9.27
N PHE A 23 -8.69 -54.44 -9.74
CA PHE A 23 -7.89 -53.61 -8.84
C PHE A 23 -8.73 -52.85 -7.79
N ARG A 24 -9.91 -52.34 -8.19
CA ARG A 24 -10.84 -51.69 -7.24
C ARG A 24 -11.53 -52.66 -6.28
N ALA A 25 -11.61 -53.95 -6.63
CA ALA A 25 -12.11 -54.97 -5.71
C ALA A 25 -11.08 -55.32 -4.63
N GLU A 26 -9.79 -55.20 -4.94
CA GLU A 26 -8.69 -55.53 -4.02
C GLU A 26 -8.31 -54.35 -3.11
N VAL A 27 -8.54 -53.11 -3.57
CA VAL A 27 -8.22 -51.87 -2.82
C VAL A 27 -9.50 -51.21 -2.31
N ILE A 28 -9.77 -51.35 -1.01
CA ILE A 28 -10.80 -50.56 -0.32
C ILE A 28 -10.27 -49.13 -0.17
N VAL A 29 -10.74 -48.23 -1.03
CA VAL A 29 -10.44 -46.80 -0.92
C VAL A 29 -11.30 -46.23 0.21
N VAL A 30 -10.75 -46.19 1.42
CA VAL A 30 -11.40 -45.52 2.55
C VAL A 30 -11.32 -44.01 2.31
N PRO A 31 -12.46 -43.29 2.20
CA PRO A 31 -12.43 -41.84 2.09
C PRO A 31 -11.82 -41.27 3.37
N MET A 32 -10.79 -40.43 3.22
CA MET A 32 -10.27 -39.68 4.36
C MET A 32 -11.39 -38.82 4.96
N LYS A 33 -11.49 -38.81 6.29
CA LYS A 33 -12.54 -38.11 7.04
C LYS A 33 -12.56 -36.59 6.75
N ASP A 34 -11.40 -36.06 6.37
CA ASP A 34 -11.24 -34.69 5.93
C ASP A 34 -10.20 -34.70 4.80
N PRO A 35 -10.59 -34.48 3.53
CA PRO A 35 -9.61 -34.41 2.47
C PRO A 35 -8.68 -33.23 2.75
N LEU A 36 -7.39 -33.51 2.88
CA LEU A 36 -6.37 -32.47 2.96
C LEU A 36 -6.57 -31.49 1.78
N GLU A 37 -6.27 -30.22 2.03
CA GLU A 37 -6.35 -29.18 1.01
C GLU A 37 -5.68 -29.67 -0.30
N PRO A 38 -6.35 -29.56 -1.45
CA PRO A 38 -5.83 -30.11 -2.69
C PRO A 38 -4.46 -29.47 -3.03
N PHE A 39 -3.43 -30.30 -3.14
CA PHE A 39 -2.08 -29.89 -3.54
C PHE A 39 -1.96 -29.63 -5.04
N MET A 40 -3.00 -29.93 -5.82
CA MET A 40 -3.08 -29.67 -7.24
C MET A 40 -4.44 -29.09 -7.58
N THR A 41 -4.47 -28.10 -8.46
CA THR A 41 -5.71 -27.57 -9.03
C THR A 41 -5.71 -27.89 -10.51
N VAL A 42 -6.79 -28.54 -10.97
CA VAL A 42 -6.97 -28.94 -12.37
C VAL A 42 -8.18 -28.20 -12.91
N ASN A 43 -7.98 -27.44 -13.96
CA ASN A 43 -9.02 -26.81 -14.76
C ASN A 43 -8.89 -27.30 -16.22
N ASP A 44 -9.88 -27.03 -17.07
CA ASP A 44 -9.95 -27.52 -18.46
C ASP A 44 -8.71 -27.19 -19.31
N ASN A 45 -7.93 -26.17 -18.93
CA ASN A 45 -6.75 -25.70 -19.66
C ASN A 45 -5.44 -25.69 -18.82
N LEU A 46 -5.51 -25.96 -17.53
CA LEU A 46 -4.41 -25.70 -16.58
C LEU A 46 -4.33 -26.78 -15.52
N LEU A 47 -3.12 -27.31 -15.27
CA LEU A 47 -2.81 -28.06 -14.06
C LEU A 47 -1.69 -27.37 -13.31
N THR A 48 -2.04 -26.87 -12.14
CA THR A 48 -1.12 -26.19 -11.24
C THR A 48 -0.88 -27.10 -10.05
N LEU A 49 0.38 -27.51 -9.85
CA LEU A 49 0.83 -28.11 -8.60
C LEU A 49 1.16 -26.99 -7.60
N ARG A 50 0.82 -27.19 -6.33
CA ARG A 50 1.10 -26.26 -5.23
C ARG A 50 2.60 -26.30 -4.94
N THR A 51 3.35 -25.47 -5.65
CA THR A 51 4.76 -25.20 -5.36
C THR A 51 4.92 -24.32 -4.13
N GLY A 52 6.14 -24.32 -3.55
CA GLY A 52 6.51 -23.37 -2.50
C GLY A 52 6.39 -21.90 -2.94
N TYR A 53 6.33 -21.63 -4.24
CA TYR A 53 6.11 -20.29 -4.78
C TYR A 53 4.71 -19.74 -4.49
N HIS A 54 3.66 -20.56 -4.65
CA HIS A 54 2.27 -20.15 -4.32
C HIS A 54 2.12 -19.84 -2.84
N THR A 55 2.76 -20.63 -1.98
CA THR A 55 2.82 -20.38 -0.54
C THR A 55 3.56 -19.07 -0.23
N ARG A 56 4.73 -18.81 -0.83
CA ARG A 56 5.45 -17.54 -0.63
C ARG A 56 4.66 -16.33 -1.11
N ARG A 57 3.98 -16.42 -2.26
CA ARG A 57 3.13 -15.32 -2.77
C ARG A 57 2.02 -14.98 -1.78
N ASN A 58 1.31 -15.97 -1.27
CA ASN A 58 0.19 -15.72 -0.35
C ASN A 58 0.65 -15.38 1.07
N THR A 59 1.79 -15.89 1.54
CA THR A 59 2.30 -15.63 2.91
C THR A 59 3.13 -14.37 3.00
N ILE A 60 3.77 -13.91 1.91
CA ILE A 60 4.65 -12.74 1.91
C ILE A 60 4.05 -11.62 1.08
N VAL A 61 3.83 -11.84 -0.23
CA VAL A 61 3.45 -10.75 -1.15
C VAL A 61 2.08 -10.18 -0.80
N VAL A 62 1.07 -11.02 -0.53
CA VAL A 62 -0.30 -10.56 -0.24
C VAL A 62 -0.38 -9.73 1.05
N PRO A 63 0.16 -10.19 2.21
CA PRO A 63 0.14 -9.36 3.42
C PRO A 63 0.84 -8.01 3.25
N TRP A 64 2.02 -7.99 2.60
CA TRP A 64 2.73 -6.74 2.35
C TRP A 64 1.98 -5.80 1.41
N MET A 65 1.35 -6.33 0.36
CA MET A 65 0.52 -5.56 -0.56
C MET A 65 -0.67 -4.92 0.18
N LEU A 66 -1.39 -5.69 0.99
CA LEU A 66 -2.53 -5.18 1.76
C LEU A 66 -2.07 -4.17 2.82
N MET A 67 -1.00 -4.46 3.55
CA MET A 67 -0.44 -3.57 4.57
C MET A 67 -0.01 -2.23 3.97
N LEU A 68 0.73 -2.23 2.86
CA LEU A 68 1.12 -0.99 2.17
C LEU A 68 -0.08 -0.23 1.62
N THR A 69 -1.11 -0.92 1.13
CA THR A 69 -2.33 -0.29 0.64
C THR A 69 -3.06 0.41 1.79
N ILE A 70 -3.29 -0.29 2.91
CA ILE A 70 -3.95 0.27 4.10
C ILE A 70 -3.15 1.44 4.66
N LEU A 71 -1.82 1.30 4.75
CA LEU A 71 -0.93 2.34 5.25
C LEU A 71 -0.99 3.59 4.37
N THR A 72 -0.97 3.42 3.05
CA THR A 72 -1.08 4.54 2.09
C THR A 72 -2.43 5.25 2.24
N LEU A 73 -3.53 4.49 2.36
CA LEU A 73 -4.87 5.07 2.58
C LEU A 73 -4.97 5.80 3.92
N TYR A 74 -4.40 5.23 4.98
CA TYR A 74 -4.35 5.86 6.30
C TYR A 74 -3.62 7.20 6.25
N PHE A 75 -2.47 7.25 5.59
CA PHE A 75 -1.70 8.48 5.45
C PHE A 75 -2.43 9.55 4.63
N ILE A 76 -3.07 9.16 3.51
CA ILE A 76 -3.92 10.08 2.73
C ILE A 76 -5.01 10.66 3.63
N TYR A 77 -5.71 9.81 4.38
CA TYR A 77 -6.76 10.25 5.29
C TYR A 77 -6.23 11.18 6.40
N ALA A 78 -5.13 10.82 7.05
CA ALA A 78 -4.52 11.63 8.10
C ALA A 78 -4.05 13.00 7.59
N SER A 79 -3.57 13.06 6.35
CA SER A 79 -3.11 14.30 5.71
C SER A 79 -4.23 15.15 5.11
N SER A 80 -5.48 14.66 5.08
CA SER A 80 -6.61 15.33 4.41
C SER A 80 -6.80 16.79 4.84
N TYR A 81 -6.53 17.10 6.10
CA TYR A 81 -6.59 18.47 6.63
C TYR A 81 -5.54 19.41 6.02
N GLU A 82 -4.31 18.95 5.82
CA GLU A 82 -3.23 19.76 5.22
C GLU A 82 -3.56 20.15 3.76
N TYR A 83 -4.37 19.35 3.08
CA TYR A 83 -4.80 19.60 1.70
C TYR A 83 -6.20 20.24 1.60
N ASP A 84 -6.83 20.59 2.74
CA ASP A 84 -8.11 21.31 2.75
C ASP A 84 -7.88 22.82 2.71
N PHE A 85 -7.67 23.32 1.50
CA PHE A 85 -7.34 24.74 1.27
C PHE A 85 -8.47 25.70 1.70
N GLU A 86 -9.72 25.26 1.62
CA GLU A 86 -10.87 26.06 2.03
C GLU A 86 -10.94 26.18 3.55
N SER A 87 -10.60 25.11 4.30
CA SER A 87 -10.48 25.20 5.75
C SER A 87 -9.40 26.20 6.19
N HIS A 88 -8.27 26.26 5.47
CA HIS A 88 -7.20 27.22 5.74
C HIS A 88 -7.66 28.66 5.48
N LYS A 89 -8.40 28.89 4.39
CA LYS A 89 -9.00 30.20 4.10
C LYS A 89 -10.03 30.62 5.14
N ALA A 90 -10.95 29.71 5.50
CA ALA A 90 -11.99 29.97 6.49
C ALA A 90 -11.40 30.32 7.88
N GLN A 91 -10.22 29.79 8.19
CA GLN A 91 -9.52 30.05 9.44
C GLN A 91 -8.57 31.24 9.39
N ALA A 92 -8.18 31.71 8.20
CA ALA A 92 -7.15 32.72 8.01
C ALA A 92 -7.41 34.01 8.82
N ALA A 93 -8.65 34.50 8.84
CA ALA A 93 -9.01 35.69 9.62
C ALA A 93 -8.74 35.52 11.13
N ARG A 94 -9.15 34.37 11.69
CA ARG A 94 -8.93 34.05 13.11
C ARG A 94 -7.45 33.89 13.43
N MET A 95 -6.69 33.25 12.54
CA MET A 95 -5.25 33.10 12.72
C MET A 95 -4.54 34.45 12.68
N ILE A 96 -4.89 35.33 11.74
CA ILE A 96 -4.34 36.70 11.65
C ILE A 96 -4.60 37.48 12.95
N GLU A 97 -5.80 37.39 13.50
CA GLU A 97 -6.15 38.05 14.76
C GLU A 97 -5.32 37.50 15.93
N SER A 98 -5.24 36.17 16.08
CA SER A 98 -4.41 35.51 17.09
C SER A 98 -2.95 35.97 17.02
N TYR A 99 -2.34 35.99 15.83
CA TYR A 99 -0.94 36.41 15.70
C TYR A 99 -0.73 37.91 15.94
N LYS A 100 -1.75 38.76 15.70
CA LYS A 100 -1.69 40.17 16.09
C LYS A 100 -1.66 40.33 17.61
N GLU A 101 -2.45 39.55 18.33
CA GLU A 101 -2.45 39.54 19.80
C GLU A 101 -1.12 39.04 20.35
N ASP A 102 -0.59 37.94 19.80
CA ASP A 102 0.72 37.40 20.20
C ASP A 102 1.84 38.40 19.92
N LYS A 103 1.81 39.05 18.75
CA LYS A 103 2.76 40.12 18.42
C LYS A 103 2.70 41.26 19.43
N ALA A 104 1.51 41.72 19.79
CA ALA A 104 1.35 42.79 20.79
C ALA A 104 1.93 42.38 22.16
N ARG A 105 1.72 41.11 22.55
CA ARG A 105 2.27 40.53 23.77
C ARG A 105 3.80 40.50 23.74
N TYR A 106 4.40 40.03 22.65
CA TYR A 106 5.85 40.01 22.49
C TYR A 106 6.47 41.40 22.49
N ILE A 107 5.78 42.42 21.94
CA ILE A 107 6.23 43.81 22.02
C ILE A 107 6.26 44.30 23.47
N SER A 108 5.25 43.95 24.27
CA SER A 108 5.23 44.27 25.71
C SER A 108 6.41 43.62 26.43
N TYR A 109 6.61 42.31 26.23
CA TYR A 109 7.71 41.59 26.87
C TYR A 109 9.10 42.08 26.43
N LEU A 110 9.25 42.43 25.15
CA LEU A 110 10.48 43.04 24.65
C LEU A 110 10.79 44.37 25.37
N SER A 111 9.78 45.21 25.58
CA SER A 111 9.95 46.46 26.33
C SER A 111 10.36 46.22 27.78
N ASP A 112 9.89 45.14 28.41
CA ASP A 112 10.24 44.83 29.80
C ASP A 112 11.66 44.23 29.90
N ALA A 113 12.02 43.30 29.01
CA ALA A 113 13.38 42.76 28.89
C ALA A 113 14.43 43.86 28.64
N GLN A 114 14.08 44.86 27.82
CA GLN A 114 14.94 46.03 27.57
C GLN A 114 15.20 46.88 28.83
N LYS A 115 14.22 47.00 29.72
CA LYS A 115 14.39 47.72 31.00
C LYS A 115 15.29 46.94 31.95
N GLU A 116 15.18 45.61 31.94
CA GLU A 116 15.97 44.71 32.77
C GLU A 116 17.40 44.50 32.23
N GLY A 117 17.63 44.80 30.95
CA GLY A 117 18.92 44.66 30.28
C GLY A 117 19.24 43.21 29.90
N ASP A 118 18.24 42.33 29.85
CA ASP A 118 18.39 40.93 29.48
C ASP A 118 18.43 40.76 27.96
N LYS A 119 19.63 40.59 27.42
CA LYS A 119 19.85 40.44 25.99
C LYS A 119 19.36 39.11 25.42
N GLU A 120 19.27 38.06 26.22
CA GLU A 120 18.80 36.75 25.77
C GLU A 120 17.29 36.77 25.58
N GLU A 121 16.56 37.31 26.55
CA GLU A 121 15.11 37.50 26.44
C GLU A 121 14.75 38.47 25.32
N GLU A 122 15.49 39.56 25.15
CA GLU A 122 15.29 40.47 24.03
C GLU A 122 15.33 39.74 22.67
N ASP A 123 16.31 38.86 22.46
CA ASP A 123 16.45 38.11 21.21
C ASP A 123 15.30 37.10 21.01
N ILE A 124 14.86 36.44 22.08
CA ILE A 124 13.70 35.54 22.06
C ILE A 124 12.44 36.30 21.62
N PHE A 125 12.16 37.45 22.22
CA PHE A 125 10.96 38.22 21.89
C PHE A 125 11.04 38.86 20.50
N ARG A 126 12.22 39.31 20.05
CA ARG A 126 12.41 39.75 18.66
C ARG A 126 12.13 38.63 17.66
N ARG A 127 12.57 37.40 17.94
CA ARG A 127 12.23 36.22 17.13
C ARG A 127 10.72 35.94 17.14
N GLY A 128 10.07 36.02 18.30
CA GLY A 128 8.62 35.87 18.42
C GLY A 128 7.83 36.89 17.57
N ILE A 129 8.25 38.16 17.59
CA ILE A 129 7.65 39.22 16.75
C ILE A 129 7.84 38.90 15.26
N ALA A 130 9.04 38.48 14.85
CA ALA A 130 9.32 38.14 13.46
C ALA A 130 8.50 36.92 12.98
N LEU A 131 8.33 35.91 13.84
CA LEU A 131 7.48 34.76 13.57
C LEU A 131 6.01 35.16 13.41
N ALA A 132 5.48 35.97 14.32
CA ALA A 132 4.11 36.48 14.24
C ALA A 132 3.90 37.32 12.97
N ASP A 133 4.87 38.16 12.58
CA ASP A 133 4.80 38.93 11.34
C ASP A 133 4.80 38.05 10.08
N ASN A 134 5.64 37.01 10.06
CA ASN A 134 5.64 36.05 8.96
C ASN A 134 4.33 35.27 8.90
N ALA A 135 3.79 34.87 10.04
CA ALA A 135 2.50 34.20 10.13
C ALA A 135 1.35 35.07 9.61
N ILE A 136 1.28 36.34 10.03
CA ILE A 136 0.29 37.31 9.54
C ILE A 136 0.37 37.44 8.01
N LYS A 137 1.58 37.59 7.45
CA LYS A 137 1.78 37.65 5.99
C LYS A 137 1.41 36.35 5.28
N GLY A 138 1.67 35.20 5.91
CA GLY A 138 1.31 33.89 5.37
C GLY A 138 -0.19 33.70 5.28
N TYR A 139 -0.91 33.99 6.37
CA TYR A 139 -2.37 33.87 6.40
C TYR A 139 -3.10 34.97 5.61
N SER A 140 -2.51 36.16 5.46
CA SER A 140 -3.11 37.21 4.63
C SER A 140 -3.22 36.78 3.17
N ILE A 141 -2.27 35.95 2.67
CA ILE A 141 -2.34 35.37 1.32
C ILE A 141 -3.61 34.53 1.12
N TYR A 142 -4.05 33.78 2.13
CA TYR A 142 -5.33 33.05 2.06
C TYR A 142 -6.54 33.99 2.18
N PHE A 143 -6.47 34.95 3.11
CA PHE A 143 -7.58 35.86 3.40
C PHE A 143 -7.90 36.79 2.23
N GLU A 144 -6.87 37.31 1.57
CA GLU A 144 -6.99 38.24 0.43
C GLU A 144 -7.29 37.53 -0.90
N GLN A 145 -7.23 36.19 -0.93
CA GLN A 145 -7.54 35.44 -2.14
C GLN A 145 -9.03 35.53 -2.46
N ASP A 146 -9.36 36.16 -3.58
CA ASP A 146 -10.71 36.13 -4.15
C ASP A 146 -11.02 34.73 -4.71
N GLY A 147 -12.20 34.20 -4.38
CA GLY A 147 -12.65 32.86 -4.83
C GLY A 147 -11.87 31.69 -4.20
N ASP A 148 -11.93 30.53 -4.84
CA ASP A 148 -11.35 29.29 -4.30
C ASP A 148 -9.81 29.36 -4.20
N VAL A 149 -9.25 28.71 -3.18
CA VAL A 149 -7.79 28.69 -3.00
C VAL A 149 -7.15 27.69 -3.96
N SER A 150 -6.28 28.20 -4.84
CA SER A 150 -5.47 27.34 -5.71
C SER A 150 -4.27 26.71 -4.97
N LEU A 151 -3.78 25.58 -5.47
CA LEU A 151 -2.54 24.94 -4.98
C LEU A 151 -1.36 25.93 -4.97
N PHE A 152 -1.24 26.80 -5.97
CA PHE A 152 -0.15 27.79 -6.04
C PHE A 152 -0.29 28.87 -4.96
N THR A 153 -1.51 29.28 -4.64
CA THR A 153 -1.80 30.20 -3.54
C THR A 153 -1.40 29.55 -2.21
N HIS A 154 -1.78 28.30 -2.01
CA HIS A 154 -1.42 27.52 -0.82
C HIS A 154 0.10 27.37 -0.67
N MET A 155 0.82 26.96 -1.73
CA MET A 155 2.29 26.89 -1.72
C MET A 155 2.95 28.24 -1.42
N ARG A 156 2.39 29.35 -1.91
CA ARG A 156 2.91 30.70 -1.63
C ARG A 156 2.73 31.06 -0.15
N ALA A 157 1.59 30.76 0.43
CA ALA A 157 1.34 30.96 1.85
C ALA A 157 2.26 30.09 2.71
N LEU A 158 2.40 28.80 2.39
CA LEU A 158 3.34 27.90 3.09
C LEU A 158 4.79 28.35 2.97
N LYS A 159 5.19 28.91 1.82
CA LYS A 159 6.53 29.50 1.66
C LYS A 159 6.76 30.64 2.63
N GLN A 160 5.75 31.48 2.83
CA GLN A 160 5.82 32.60 3.76
C GLN A 160 5.79 32.14 5.23
N LEU A 161 5.12 31.01 5.51
CA LEU A 161 5.09 30.37 6.83
C LEU A 161 6.35 29.55 7.14
N GLY A 162 7.18 29.24 6.15
CA GLY A 162 8.35 28.36 6.32
C GLY A 162 8.00 26.86 6.32
N GLU A 163 6.80 26.50 5.89
CA GLU A 163 6.27 25.13 5.91
C GLU A 163 6.29 24.45 4.52
N LEU A 164 6.70 25.17 3.47
CA LEU A 164 6.69 24.66 2.10
C LEU A 164 7.52 23.39 1.93
N ASP A 165 8.71 23.34 2.53
CA ASP A 165 9.60 22.18 2.41
C ASP A 165 8.98 20.94 3.08
N HIS A 166 8.29 21.13 4.21
CA HIS A 166 7.59 20.07 4.90
C HIS A 166 6.45 19.52 4.04
N PHE A 167 5.63 20.41 3.49
CA PHE A 167 4.53 20.05 2.57
C PHE A 167 5.02 19.28 1.34
N LEU A 168 6.07 19.78 0.67
CA LEU A 168 6.66 19.10 -0.49
C LEU A 168 7.28 17.75 -0.13
N SER A 169 7.90 17.64 1.05
CA SER A 169 8.42 16.36 1.55
C SER A 169 7.31 15.35 1.79
N GLY A 170 6.15 15.80 2.30
CA GLY A 170 4.94 14.99 2.48
C GLY A 170 4.42 14.43 1.15
N ILE A 171 4.25 15.30 0.14
CA ILE A 171 3.86 14.87 -1.22
C ILE A 171 4.85 13.85 -1.79
N GLY A 172 6.15 14.09 -1.64
CA GLY A 172 7.20 13.18 -2.10
C GLY A 172 7.11 11.81 -1.43
N PHE A 173 6.93 11.79 -0.11
CA PHE A 173 6.75 10.57 0.67
C PHE A 173 5.49 9.80 0.25
N PHE A 174 4.35 10.47 0.09
CA PHE A 174 3.11 9.84 -0.35
C PHE A 174 3.22 9.28 -1.78
N SER A 175 3.88 10.01 -2.68
CA SER A 175 4.13 9.55 -4.05
C SER A 175 4.99 8.29 -4.05
N PHE A 176 6.03 8.25 -3.21
CA PHE A 176 6.89 7.08 -3.05
C PHE A 176 6.13 5.87 -2.48
N MET A 177 5.35 6.06 -1.42
CA MET A 177 4.55 4.99 -0.82
C MET A 177 3.47 4.46 -1.77
N GLY A 178 2.81 5.36 -2.50
CA GLY A 178 1.86 5.00 -3.55
C GLY A 178 2.51 4.19 -4.67
N ALA A 179 3.70 4.60 -5.13
CA ALA A 179 4.46 3.86 -6.13
C ALA A 179 4.86 2.45 -5.63
N LEU A 180 5.27 2.31 -4.37
CA LEU A 180 5.56 1.00 -3.77
C LEU A 180 4.31 0.12 -3.71
N SER A 181 3.18 0.68 -3.27
CA SER A 181 1.91 -0.05 -3.21
C SER A 181 1.46 -0.51 -4.60
N LEU A 182 1.47 0.39 -5.60
CA LEU A 182 1.17 0.06 -7.00
C LEU A 182 2.14 -0.98 -7.55
N GLY A 183 3.43 -0.86 -7.26
CA GLY A 183 4.45 -1.85 -7.65
C GLY A 183 4.13 -3.24 -7.12
N MET A 184 3.70 -3.35 -5.86
CA MET A 184 3.28 -4.63 -5.27
C MET A 184 2.03 -5.21 -5.95
N TRP A 185 1.05 -4.36 -6.28
CA TRP A 185 -0.13 -4.77 -7.05
C TRP A 185 0.23 -5.26 -8.46
N LEU A 186 1.13 -4.55 -9.15
CA LEU A 186 1.61 -4.95 -10.47
C LEU A 186 2.37 -6.28 -10.40
N LEU A 187 3.23 -6.47 -9.41
CA LEU A 187 3.90 -7.77 -9.19
C LEU A 187 2.90 -8.89 -8.91
N PHE A 188 1.83 -8.60 -8.17
CA PHE A 188 0.80 -9.58 -7.85
C PHE A 188 -0.08 -9.95 -9.05
N LEU A 189 -0.41 -8.98 -9.92
CA LEU A 189 -1.31 -9.15 -11.07
C LEU A 189 -0.59 -9.63 -12.33
N LEU A 190 0.58 -9.07 -12.63
CA LEU A 190 1.31 -9.36 -13.87
C LEU A 190 2.10 -10.67 -13.79
N LYS A 191 2.38 -11.16 -12.57
CA LYS A 191 3.05 -12.45 -12.41
C LYS A 191 1.99 -13.55 -12.32
N PRO A 192 1.76 -14.33 -13.39
CA PRO A 192 0.76 -15.40 -13.39
C PRO A 192 1.08 -16.42 -12.30
N GLN A 193 0.06 -17.18 -11.89
CA GLN A 193 0.29 -18.38 -11.10
C GLN A 193 1.22 -19.30 -11.89
N ASP A 194 2.37 -19.64 -11.33
CA ASP A 194 3.27 -20.63 -11.93
C ASP A 194 2.49 -21.95 -12.09
N ALA A 195 2.15 -22.29 -13.32
CA ALA A 195 1.58 -23.58 -13.67
C ALA A 195 2.73 -24.48 -14.14
N GLU A 196 2.91 -25.60 -13.45
CA GLU A 196 3.91 -26.59 -13.85
C GLU A 196 3.53 -27.26 -15.18
N VAL A 197 2.23 -27.38 -15.46
CA VAL A 197 1.71 -28.06 -16.64
C VAL A 197 0.55 -27.27 -17.26
N TYR A 198 0.72 -26.82 -18.49
CA TYR A 198 -0.35 -26.24 -19.30
C TYR A 198 -0.92 -27.31 -20.24
N PHE A 199 -2.25 -27.38 -20.31
CA PHE A 199 -2.96 -28.29 -21.20
C PHE A 199 -3.63 -27.49 -22.31
N ASP A 200 -3.15 -27.64 -23.55
CA ASP A 200 -3.87 -27.17 -24.72
C ASP A 200 -4.73 -28.32 -25.26
N ARG A 201 -6.01 -28.33 -24.86
CA ARG A 201 -6.98 -29.37 -25.26
C ARG A 201 -7.23 -29.40 -26.77
N ASN A 202 -7.18 -28.24 -27.45
CA ASN A 202 -7.41 -28.15 -28.88
C ASN A 202 -6.25 -28.72 -29.67
N ARG A 203 -5.02 -28.52 -29.19
CA ARG A 203 -3.81 -29.07 -29.83
C ARG A 203 -3.43 -30.45 -29.30
N GLN A 204 -4.05 -30.91 -28.21
CA GLN A 204 -3.65 -32.10 -27.44
C GLN A 204 -2.16 -32.04 -27.01
N ILE A 205 -1.65 -30.83 -26.75
CA ILE A 205 -0.25 -30.61 -26.35
C ILE A 205 -0.21 -30.30 -24.87
N VAL A 206 0.74 -30.95 -24.19
CA VAL A 206 1.10 -30.67 -22.80
C VAL A 206 2.38 -29.84 -22.83
N TYR A 207 2.32 -28.62 -22.33
CA TYR A 207 3.53 -27.81 -22.12
C TYR A 207 3.93 -27.95 -20.66
N SER A 208 5.13 -28.48 -20.41
CA SER A 208 5.77 -28.43 -19.10
C SER A 208 7.03 -27.59 -19.19
N TRP A 209 7.23 -26.73 -18.20
CA TRP A 209 8.50 -26.04 -18.05
C TRP A 209 9.46 -26.96 -17.31
N ARG A 210 10.53 -27.39 -17.98
CA ARG A 210 11.67 -28.03 -17.32
C ARG A 210 12.52 -26.91 -16.70
N HIS A 211 12.61 -26.88 -15.38
CA HIS A 211 13.72 -26.20 -14.72
C HIS A 211 15.00 -27.03 -14.87
#